data_AF-A0A2V6L2E5-F1
#
_entry.id   AF-A0A2V6L2E5-F1
#
_cell.length_a   1.000
_cell.length_b   1.000
_cell.length_c   1.000
_cell.angle_alpha   90.00
_cell.angle_beta   90.00
_cell.angle_gamma   90.00
#
_symmetry.space_group_name_H-M   'P 1'
#
loop_
_entity.id
_entity.type
_entity.pdbx_description
1 polymer ?
#
loop_
_entity_poly.entity_id
_entity_poly.type
_entity_poly.pdbx_seq_one_letter_code
_entity_poly.pdbx_strand_id
1 'polypeptide(L)' 'MSMQTDFKIRAAHVADVPIILELIRDLATYERAPNEVWATEEQLVDVLFGKKPAAEI' A
#
# COMPACT_ATOMS: atom_id res chain seq x y z
N MET A 1 -19.14 -22.80 -9.82
CA MET A 1 -17.74 -22.56 -10.19
C MET A 1 -16.95 -22.42 -8.91
N SER A 2 -16.05 -23.35 -8.60
CA SER A 2 -15.12 -23.18 -7.48
C SER A 2 -14.01 -22.24 -7.96
N MET A 3 -13.91 -21.05 -7.37
CA MET A 3 -12.78 -20.16 -7.62
C MET A 3 -11.58 -20.72 -6.86
N GLN A 4 -10.74 -21.49 -7.55
CA GLN A 4 -9.37 -21.66 -7.10
C GLN A 4 -8.68 -20.31 -7.25
N THR A 5 -8.18 -19.78 -6.14
CA THR A 5 -7.43 -18.53 -6.15
C THR A 5 -6.00 -18.81 -5.75
N ASP A 6 -5.14 -18.98 -6.75
CA ASP A 6 -3.68 -18.98 -6.61
C ASP A 6 -3.18 -17.55 -6.28
N PHE A 7 -3.64 -17.01 -5.15
CA PHE A 7 -3.11 -15.76 -4.64
C PHE A 7 -1.86 -16.04 -3.81
N LYS A 8 -0.79 -15.30 -4.12
CA LYS A 8 0.47 -15.34 -3.37
C LYS A 8 0.59 -14.10 -2.52
N ILE A 9 0.63 -14.29 -1.20
CA ILE A 9 1.00 -13.25 -0.25
C ILE A 9 2.51 -13.30 -0.06
N ARG A 10 3.16 -12.13 -0.14
CA ARG A 10 4.60 -11.97 0.06
C ARG A 10 4.87 -10.65 0.77
N ALA A 11 6.05 -10.52 1.37
CA ALA A 11 6.52 -9.23 1.86
C ALA A 11 6.57 -8.20 0.73
N ALA A 12 6.17 -6.97 1.05
CA ALA A 12 6.34 -5.83 0.18
C ALA A 12 7.83 -5.46 0.07
N HIS A 13 8.22 -4.97 -1.09
CA HIS A 13 9.54 -4.41 -1.37
C HIS A 13 9.37 -2.95 -1.78
N VAL A 14 10.45 -2.17 -1.78
CA VAL A 14 10.44 -0.75 -2.19
C VAL A 14 9.84 -0.56 -3.60
N ALA A 15 10.04 -1.52 -4.50
CA ALA A 15 9.46 -1.50 -5.86
C ALA A 15 7.92 -1.59 -5.88
N ASP A 16 7.29 -2.00 -4.78
CA ASP A 16 5.83 -2.07 -4.64
C ASP A 16 5.21 -0.74 -4.15
N VAL A 17 6.01 0.27 -3.80
CA VAL A 17 5.49 1.55 -3.28
C VAL A 17 4.49 2.24 -4.22
N PRO A 18 4.71 2.30 -5.55
CA PRO A 18 3.73 2.93 -6.45
C PRO A 18 2.35 2.26 -6.38
N ILE A 19 2.29 0.92 -6.37
CA ILE A 19 1.02 0.20 -6.29
C ILE A 19 0.40 0.29 -4.90
N ILE A 20 1.20 0.36 -3.83
CA ILE A 20 0.68 0.60 -2.47
C ILE A 20 0.02 1.98 -2.38
N LEU A 21 0.65 3.02 -2.95
CA LEU A 21 0.08 4.37 -2.97
C LEU A 21 -1.22 4.43 -3.79
N GLU A 22 -1.28 3.72 -4.92
CA GLU A 22 -2.49 3.57 -5.72
C GLU A 22 -3.61 2.91 -4.91
N LEU A 23 -3.32 1.78 -4.24
CA LEU A 23 -4.30 1.08 -3.40
C LEU A 23 -4.80 1.94 -2.22
N ILE A 24 -3.95 2.77 -1.61
CA ILE A 24 -4.36 3.72 -0.56
C ILE A 24 -5.32 4.76 -1.14
N ARG A 25 -5.06 5.29 -2.35
CA ARG A 25 -5.93 6.27 -3.02
C ARG A 25 -7.27 5.66 -3.44
N ASP A 26 -7.24 4.43 -3.94
CA ASP A 26 -8.45 3.67 -4.30
C ASP A 26 -9.30 3.40 -3.07
N LEU A 27 -8.68 3.02 -1.95
CA LEU A 27 -9.36 2.84 -0.68
C LEU A 27 -10.00 4.15 -0.20
N ALA A 28 -9.26 5.26 -0.22
CA ALA A 28 -9.79 6.56 0.17
C ALA A 28 -10.95 7.01 -0.73
N THR A 29 -10.89 6.69 -2.03
CA THR A 29 -12.00 6.94 -2.96
C THR A 29 -13.23 6.12 -2.59
N TYR A 30 -13.05 4.83 -2.29
CA TYR A 30 -14.12 3.95 -1.82
C TYR A 30 -14.76 4.44 -0.51
N GLU A 31 -13.93 4.94 0.41
CA GLU A 31 -14.35 5.50 1.70
C GLU A 31 -14.94 6.91 1.62
N ARG A 32 -15.03 7.50 0.42
CA ARG A 32 -15.53 8.87 0.17
C ARG A 32 -14.65 9.95 0.81
N ALA A 33 -13.36 9.66 0.98
CA ALA A 33 -12.34 10.56 1.54
C ALA A 33 -11.11 10.75 0.61
N PRO A 34 -11.26 10.92 -0.73
CA PRO A 34 -10.11 10.96 -1.66
C PRO A 34 -9.12 12.11 -1.38
N ASN A 35 -9.58 13.18 -0.73
CA ASN A 35 -8.75 14.34 -0.40
C ASN A 35 -7.94 14.18 0.89
N GLU A 36 -8.10 13.06 1.61
CA GLU A 36 -7.36 12.75 2.83
C GLU A 36 -6.04 12.00 2.57
N VAL A 37 -5.75 11.66 1.31
CA VAL A 37 -4.47 11.02 0.93
C VAL A 37 -3.47 12.08 0.49
N TRP A 38 -2.61 12.49 1.43
CA TRP A 38 -1.52 13.44 1.17
C TRP A 38 -0.16 12.77 0.95
N ALA A 39 -0.09 11.44 1.10
CA ALA A 39 1.16 10.69 1.02
C ALA A 39 1.77 10.75 -0.40
N THR A 40 3.10 10.92 -0.45
CA THR A 40 3.90 10.72 -1.67
C THR A 40 4.62 9.37 -1.63
N GLU A 41 5.15 8.94 -2.79
CA GLU A 41 5.94 7.70 -2.86
C GLU A 41 7.18 7.79 -1.96
N GLU A 42 7.89 8.91 -1.97
CA GLU A 42 9.08 9.12 -1.14
C GLU A 42 8.76 9.00 0.36
N GLN A 43 7.65 9.61 0.79
CA GLN A 43 7.19 9.51 2.18
C GLN A 43 6.82 8.06 2.55
N LEU A 44 6.19 7.32 1.63
CA LEU A 44 5.87 5.92 1.85
C LEU A 44 7.13 5.03 1.90
N VAL A 45 8.15 5.31 1.08
CA VAL A 45 9.45 4.63 1.18
C VAL A 45 10.03 4.83 2.58
N ASP A 46 10.08 6.07 3.06
CA ASP A 46 10.64 6.40 4.36
C ASP A 46 9.86 5.75 5.53
N VAL A 47 8.54 5.73 5.44
CA VAL A 47 7.67 5.19 6.50
C VAL A 47 7.67 3.65 6.52
N LEU A 48 7.63 3.00 5.36
CA LEU A 48 7.53 1.54 5.26
C LEU A 48 8.88 0.82 5.27
N PHE A 49 9.95 1.49 4.84
CA PHE A 49 11.27 0.88 4.66
C PHE A 49 12.42 1.67 5.31
N GLY A 50 12.11 2.74 6.05
CA GLY A 50 13.10 3.52 6.79
C GLY A 50 13.67 2.79 8.01
N LYS A 51 14.39 3.52 8.86
CA LYS A 51 15.10 2.94 10.03
C LYS A 51 14.17 2.33 11.09
N LYS A 52 12.92 2.76 11.13
CA LYS A 52 11.86 2.26 12.03
C LYS A 52 10.57 2.16 11.21
N PRO A 53 10.40 1.07 10.45
CA PRO A 53 9.20 0.82 9.67
C PRO A 53 7.94 0.95 10.53
N ALA A 54 6.95 1.70 10.03
CA ALA A 54 5.67 1.86 10.75
C ALA A 54 4.76 0.62 10.62
N ALA A 55 5.07 -0.26 9.69
CA ALA A 55 4.35 -1.52 9.45
C ALA A 55 5.34 -2.68 9.58
N GLU A 56 5.24 -3.40 10.70
CA GLU A 56 5.98 -4.63 10.99
C GLU A 56 4.98 -5.64 11.57
N ILE A 57 5.10 -6.94 11.22
CA ILE A 57 4.31 -8.04 11.80
C ILE A 57 5.28 -9.06 12.38
#